data_AF-A0A3E4S8W9-F1
#
_entry.id   AF-A0A3E4S8W9-F1
#
_cell.length_a   1.000
_cell.length_b   1.000
_cell.length_c   1.000
_cell.angle_alpha   90.00
_cell.angle_beta   90.00
_cell.angle_gamma   90.00
#
_symmetry.space_group_name_H-M   'P 1'
#
loop_
_entity.id
_entity.type
_entity.pdbx_description
1 polymer ?
#
loop_
_entity_poly.entity_id
_entity_poly.type
_entity_poly.pdbx_seq_one_letter_code
_entity_poly.pdbx_strand_id
1 'polypeptide(L)'
;MGDICFAGGNVKFNQSGENNYTQARETIPVGYRPAETSNVPIAVFGGNTTFILYGEHTGRVIMLGNPNNAYAGCTGVWRTADPMPAA
;
A
#
# COMPACT_ATOMS: atom_id res chain seq x y z
N MET A 1 -11.18 -5.71 10.99
CA MET A 1 -12.19 -5.96 12.05
C MET A 1 -11.54 -5.61 13.37
N GLY A 2 -12.20 -4.83 14.22
CA GLY A 2 -11.49 -4.13 15.30
C GLY A 2 -10.47 -3.15 14.71
N ASP A 3 -9.25 -3.15 15.22
CA ASP A 3 -8.14 -2.31 14.78
C ASP A 3 -7.37 -2.87 13.57
N ILE A 4 -7.88 -3.90 12.86
CA ILE A 4 -7.18 -4.48 11.70
C ILE A 4 -7.77 -3.95 10.39
N CYS A 5 -6.91 -3.39 9.54
CA CYS A 5 -7.19 -2.98 8.17
C CYS A 5 -6.62 -3.98 7.16
N PHE A 6 -7.42 -4.28 6.14
CA PHE A 6 -7.02 -5.05 4.96
C PHE A 6 -7.08 -4.14 3.75
N ALA A 7 -5.99 -4.05 3.00
CA ALA A 7 -5.98 -3.45 1.68
C ALA A 7 -5.78 -4.56 0.65
N GLY A 8 -6.59 -4.57 -0.40
CA GLY A 8 -6.42 -5.51 -1.49
C GLY A 8 -7.26 -5.18 -2.69
N GLY A 9 -6.87 -5.71 -3.84
CA GLY A 9 -7.56 -5.47 -5.10
C GLY A 9 -6.74 -5.91 -6.30
N ASN A 10 -7.37 -5.82 -7.48
CA ASN A 10 -6.68 -5.96 -8.76
C ASN A 10 -6.37 -4.56 -9.29
N VAL A 11 -5.15 -4.37 -9.76
CA VAL A 11 -4.65 -3.09 -10.28
C VAL A 11 -4.05 -3.31 -11.66
N LYS A 12 -4.33 -2.37 -12.56
CA LYS A 12 -3.58 -2.19 -13.80
C LYS A 12 -2.70 -0.96 -13.64
N PHE A 13 -1.39 -1.17 -13.56
CA PHE A 13 -0.44 -0.06 -13.61
C PHE A 13 -0.32 0.42 -15.05
N ASN A 14 -0.48 1.72 -15.29
CA ASN A 14 -0.42 2.31 -16.63
C ASN A 14 0.99 2.80 -17.01
N GLN A 15 1.94 2.72 -16.09
CA GLN A 15 3.30 3.21 -16.25
C GLN A 15 4.32 2.11 -15.95
N SER A 16 5.53 2.30 -16.47
CA SER A 16 6.72 1.51 -16.18
C SER A 16 7.86 2.47 -15.86
N GLY A 17 8.85 2.01 -15.11
CA GLY A 17 9.99 2.79 -14.67
C GLY A 17 10.39 2.41 -13.25
N GLU A 18 11.69 2.44 -12.97
CA GLU A 18 12.22 2.09 -11.66
C GLU A 18 11.86 3.17 -10.63
N ASN A 19 11.26 2.75 -9.52
CA ASN A 19 11.03 3.59 -8.35
C ASN A 19 12.00 3.18 -7.25
N ASN A 20 12.74 4.15 -6.72
CA ASN A 20 13.67 3.94 -5.61
C ASN A 20 13.22 4.75 -4.41
N TYR A 21 12.28 4.21 -3.65
CA TYR A 21 11.64 4.87 -2.50
C TYR A 21 11.02 6.23 -2.86
N THR A 22 10.33 6.30 -3.99
CA THR A 22 9.60 7.51 -4.40
C THR A 22 8.23 7.54 -3.76
N GLN A 23 7.69 8.73 -3.51
CA GLN A 23 6.36 8.87 -2.91
C GLN A 23 5.27 8.77 -3.99
N ALA A 24 4.23 7.98 -3.72
CA ALA A 24 3.01 7.98 -4.53
C ALA A 24 2.21 9.29 -4.32
N ARG A 25 1.33 9.60 -5.28
CA ARG A 25 0.44 10.75 -5.17
C ARG A 25 -0.70 10.48 -4.17
N GLU A 26 -1.17 9.24 -4.16
CA GLU A 26 -2.25 8.76 -3.32
C GLU A 26 -1.78 8.59 -1.87
N THR A 27 -2.72 8.73 -0.94
CA THR A 27 -2.47 8.56 0.49
C THR A 27 -3.51 7.65 1.11
N ILE A 28 -3.14 6.97 2.19
CA ILE A 28 -4.04 6.17 3.00
C ILE A 28 -4.91 7.12 3.84
N PRO A 29 -6.25 7.02 3.77
CA PRO A 29 -7.15 7.86 4.56
C PRO A 29 -6.95 7.62 6.06
N VAL A 30 -7.17 8.65 6.88
CA VAL A 30 -6.81 8.70 8.31
C VAL A 30 -7.22 7.44 9.09
N GLY A 31 -8.48 7.01 9.00
CA GLY A 31 -8.99 5.84 9.75
C GLY A 31 -8.38 4.49 9.32
N TYR A 32 -7.67 4.43 8.19
CA TYR A 32 -7.05 3.22 7.67
C TYR A 32 -5.52 3.25 7.77
N ARG A 33 -4.92 4.29 8.35
CA ARG A 33 -3.46 4.41 8.40
C ARG A 33 -2.86 3.37 9.35
N PRO A 34 -1.65 2.87 9.06
CA PRO A 34 -0.88 2.06 10.00
C PRO A 34 -0.72 2.77 11.35
N ALA A 35 -0.97 2.06 12.44
CA ALA A 35 -0.75 2.55 13.80
C ALA A 35 0.75 2.56 14.16
N GLU A 36 1.48 1.56 13.69
CA GLU A 36 2.91 1.40 13.92
C GLU A 36 3.69 2.42 13.08
N THR A 37 4.78 2.97 13.63
CA THR A 37 5.64 3.94 12.92
C THR A 37 6.53 3.29 11.87
N SER A 38 6.62 1.96 11.85
CA SER A 38 7.31 1.21 10.79
C SER A 38 6.45 1.11 9.54
N ASN A 39 7.10 1.12 8.38
CA ASN A 39 6.43 0.97 7.10
C ASN A 39 5.79 -0.42 6.99
N VAL A 40 4.53 -0.46 6.59
CA VAL A 40 3.83 -1.73 6.33
C VAL A 40 3.87 -2.06 4.85
N PRO A 41 4.26 -3.27 4.44
CA PRO A 41 4.28 -3.65 3.05
C PRO A 41 2.86 -3.89 2.51
N ILE A 42 2.60 -3.36 1.33
CA ILE A 42 1.49 -3.73 0.46
C ILE A 42 2.13 -4.45 -0.72
N ALA A 43 2.09 -5.78 -0.64
CA ALA A 43 2.73 -6.64 -1.62
C ALA A 43 1.95 -6.60 -2.94
N VAL A 44 2.68 -6.55 -4.06
CA VAL A 44 2.14 -6.54 -5.41
C VAL A 44 2.63 -7.80 -6.12
N PHE A 45 1.71 -8.57 -6.69
CA PHE A 45 2.00 -9.86 -7.30
C PHE A 45 1.46 -9.94 -8.73
N GLY A 46 2.27 -10.46 -9.66
CA GLY A 46 1.84 -10.78 -11.03
C GLY A 46 2.39 -9.83 -12.10
N GLY A 47 2.08 -10.13 -13.36
CA GLY A 47 2.33 -9.24 -14.50
C GLY A 47 3.79 -8.80 -14.72
N ASN A 48 4.77 -9.64 -14.36
CA ASN A 48 6.20 -9.38 -14.56
C ASN A 48 6.73 -8.11 -13.85
N THR A 49 6.07 -7.66 -12.78
CA THR A 49 6.48 -6.51 -11.96
C THR A 49 7.42 -6.91 -10.82
N THR A 50 8.30 -6.00 -10.41
CA THR A 50 9.09 -6.09 -9.16
C THR A 50 8.57 -5.12 -8.08
N PHE A 51 7.42 -4.51 -8.33
CA PHE A 51 6.91 -3.40 -7.56
C PHE A 51 6.45 -3.82 -6.17
N ILE A 52 6.64 -2.95 -5.19
CA ILE A 52 6.07 -3.05 -3.86
C ILE A 52 5.71 -1.64 -3.38
N LEU A 53 4.63 -1.56 -2.61
CA LEU A 53 4.20 -0.33 -1.98
C LEU A 53 4.41 -0.45 -0.46
N TYR A 54 4.74 0.66 0.18
CA TYR A 54 4.87 0.74 1.63
C TYR A 54 3.95 1.81 2.18
N GLY A 55 3.03 1.44 3.06
CA GLY A 55 2.21 2.39 3.80
C GLY A 55 2.94 2.90 5.03
N GLU A 56 3.06 4.22 5.15
CA GLU A 56 3.59 4.87 6.36
C GLU A 56 2.45 5.23 7.33
N HIS A 57 2.76 5.35 8.62
CA HIS A 57 1.80 5.80 9.64
C HIS A 57 1.21 7.20 9.37
N THR A 58 1.92 8.04 8.61
CA THR A 58 1.44 9.37 8.16
C THR A 58 0.37 9.27 7.07
N GLY A 59 0.17 8.08 6.49
CA GLY A 59 -0.67 7.82 5.33
C GLY A 59 0.04 8.01 4.00
N ARG A 60 1.32 8.37 3.97
CA ARG A 60 2.11 8.35 2.73
C ARG A 60 2.27 6.93 2.24
N VAL A 61 2.36 6.78 0.91
CA VAL A 61 2.70 5.52 0.27
C VAL A 61 4.03 5.69 -0.45
N ILE A 62 4.98 4.81 -0.16
CA ILE A 62 6.30 4.78 -0.78
C ILE A 62 6.36 3.63 -1.78
N MET A 63 6.94 3.90 -2.94
CA MET A 63 7.00 3.01 -4.09
C MET A 63 8.45 2.53 -4.29
N LEU A 64 8.61 1.23 -4.47
CA LEU A 64 9.89 0.59 -4.74
C LEU A 64 9.73 -0.44 -5.86
N GLY A 65 10.71 -0.52 -6.75
CA GLY A 65 10.70 -1.45 -7.89
C GLY A 65 10.02 -0.86 -9.13
N ASN A 66 9.72 -1.73 -10.10
CA ASN A 66 9.15 -1.32 -11.38
C ASN A 66 7.76 -1.94 -11.61
N PRO A 67 6.69 -1.12 -11.75
CA PRO A 67 5.34 -1.58 -12.04
C PRO A 67 5.17 -2.25 -13.42
N ASN A 68 6.11 -2.05 -14.36
CA ASN A 68 6.19 -2.71 -15.66
C ASN A 68 4.90 -2.67 -16.51
N ASN A 69 4.05 -1.66 -16.34
CA ASN A 69 2.72 -1.60 -16.98
C ASN A 69 1.94 -2.93 -16.74
N ALA A 70 2.09 -3.53 -15.57
CA ALA A 70 1.57 -4.85 -15.24
C ALA A 70 0.10 -4.81 -14.83
N TYR A 71 -0.61 -5.92 -15.09
CA TYR A 71 -1.77 -6.29 -14.27
C TYR A 71 -1.25 -7.05 -13.05
N ALA A 72 -1.64 -6.62 -11.86
CA ALA A 72 -1.20 -7.22 -10.62
C ALA A 72 -2.33 -7.27 -9.59
N GLY A 73 -2.24 -8.24 -8.69
CA GLY A 73 -2.98 -8.21 -7.44
C GLY A 73 -2.16 -7.47 -6.39
N CYS A 74 -2.83 -6.75 -5.50
CA CYS A 74 -2.20 -6.18 -4.31
C CYS A 74 -2.86 -6.71 -3.04
N THR A 75 -2.07 -6.85 -1.98
CA THR A 75 -2.57 -7.18 -0.64
C THR A 75 -1.66 -6.60 0.44
N GLY A 76 -2.27 -6.11 1.52
CA GLY A 76 -1.58 -5.62 2.71
C GLY A 76 -2.49 -5.74 3.93
N VAL A 77 -1.88 -5.93 5.09
CA VAL A 77 -2.58 -6.03 6.37
C VAL A 77 -1.79 -5.33 7.45
N TRP A 78 -2.47 -4.54 8.27
CA TRP A 78 -1.87 -3.83 9.38
C TRP A 78 -2.90 -3.47 10.45
N ARG A 79 -2.40 -3.03 11.60
CA ARG A 79 -3.23 -2.42 12.64
C ARG A 79 -3.42 -0.92 12.38
N THR A 80 -4.60 -0.41 12.66
CA THR A 80 -5.00 1.00 12.60
C THR A 80 -5.20 1.55 14.00
N ALA A 81 -4.98 2.86 14.18
CA ALA A 81 -5.24 3.51 15.47
C ALA A 81 -6.74 3.78 15.71
N ASP A 82 -7.57 3.63 14.68
CA ASP A 82 -9.01 3.87 14.72
C ASP A 82 -9.75 2.56 15.06
N PRO A 83 -10.42 2.46 16.23
CA PRO A 83 -11.19 1.28 16.60
C PRO A 83 -12.45 1.15 15.74
N MET A 84 -12.69 -0.03 15.15
CA MET A 84 -13.94 -0.32 14.41
C MET A 84 -14.96 -1.08 15.32
N PRO A 85 -16.23 -0.64 15.42
CA PRO A 85 -16.81 0.54 14.77
C PRO A 85 -16.33 1.84 15.44
N ALA A 86 -16.11 2.86 14.62
CA ALA A 86 -15.73 4.19 15.09
C ALA A 86 -16.77 4.70 16.11
N ALA A 87 -16.27 5.18 17.25
CA ALA A 87 -17.10 5.70 18.35
C ALA A 87 -17.81 7.00 17.99
#